data_AF-A0A813TGB4-F1
#
_entry.id   AF-A0A813TGB4-F1
#
_cell.length_a   1.000
_cell.length_b   1.000
_cell.length_c   1.000
_cell.angle_alpha   90.00
_cell.angle_beta   90.00
_cell.angle_gamma   90.00
#
_symmetry.space_group_name_H-M   'P 1'
#
loop_
_entity.id
_entity.type
_entity.pdbx_description
1 polymer ?
#
loop_
_entity_poly.entity_id
_entity_poly.type
_entity_poly.pdbx_seq_one_letter_code
_entity_poly.pdbx_strand_id
1 'polypeptide(L)'
;MCILDFYCHRCVHLYNLQQRMISNIVCAVNDSLYYQMLCKGLVLSLFKYSQLSHPNITILLDGSNVEPLNDLLLQQSSLNIQKIQPLNIICGSVESRTTFARLEIPYLTATKHFDRVLYLDVDTYCMNNIEELFTIEFDTVAMVVPGKDLHIKKFMKQQFNKNLRPLRYRLESSREDFIVGAIDHKYSNAGVMLIDVEKFREKKVKEHVEVLVKTYPDDMLTSDEMALNLLFRGQITELPQEFNTFSFNCQYINTPRIWHFNIKKPIIHTSLNNFPIWLNLFNNKDTTVLRALSFVFNCFGKNRVLAIKSDAYDLLGETRSENNLKQIVNKLLVDKQ
;
A
#
# COMPACT_ATOMS: atom_id res chain seq x y z
N MET A 1 11.05 -57.95 -6.05
CA MET A 1 12.09 -57.04 -5.54
C MET A 1 12.14 -55.85 -6.48
N CYS A 2 11.84 -54.67 -5.94
CA CYS A 2 11.44 -53.45 -6.64
C CYS A 2 12.53 -52.84 -7.54
N ILE A 3 12.12 -52.31 -8.70
CA ILE A 3 12.77 -51.18 -9.38
C ILE A 3 11.64 -50.21 -9.78
N LEU A 4 11.14 -49.49 -8.78
CA LEU A 4 10.21 -48.37 -8.92
C LEU A 4 10.69 -47.31 -7.92
N ASP A 5 11.86 -46.71 -8.14
CA ASP A 5 12.36 -45.60 -7.30
C ASP A 5 13.42 -44.77 -8.04
N PHE A 6 13.02 -44.18 -9.18
CA PHE A 6 13.73 -43.03 -9.76
C PHE A 6 12.79 -41.82 -9.78
N TYR A 7 12.18 -41.51 -8.64
CA TYR A 7 11.63 -40.19 -8.39
C TYR A 7 12.79 -39.24 -8.11
N CYS A 8 13.18 -38.47 -9.12
CA CYS A 8 14.17 -37.41 -9.01
C CYS A 8 13.75 -36.43 -7.92
N HIS A 9 14.58 -36.25 -6.87
CA HIS A 9 14.38 -35.24 -5.83
C HIS A 9 14.13 -33.84 -6.39
N ARG A 10 14.65 -33.54 -7.59
CA ARG A 10 14.42 -32.28 -8.31
C ARG A 10 13.00 -32.16 -8.87
N CYS A 11 12.39 -33.26 -9.29
CA CYS A 11 10.99 -33.28 -9.74
C CYS A 11 10.03 -33.21 -8.54
N VAL A 12 10.34 -33.86 -7.41
CA VAL A 12 9.54 -33.70 -6.17
C VAL A 12 9.69 -32.30 -5.59
N HIS A 13 10.86 -31.67 -5.69
CA HIS A 13 11.06 -30.27 -5.29
C HIS A 13 10.34 -29.29 -6.22
N LEU A 14 10.36 -29.50 -7.53
CA LEU A 14 9.58 -28.70 -8.50
C LEU A 14 8.06 -28.95 -8.39
N TYR A 15 7.65 -30.18 -8.09
CA TYR A 15 6.26 -30.55 -7.82
C TYR A 15 5.77 -30.00 -6.47
N ASN A 16 6.65 -29.90 -5.46
CA ASN A 16 6.39 -29.21 -4.19
C ASN A 16 6.48 -27.68 -4.30
N LEU A 17 7.24 -27.12 -5.27
CA LEU A 17 7.16 -25.70 -5.62
C LEU A 17 5.87 -25.38 -6.40
N GLN A 18 5.34 -26.35 -7.16
CA GLN A 18 3.98 -26.31 -7.72
C GLN A 18 2.87 -26.54 -6.69
N GLN A 19 3.18 -26.98 -5.46
CA GLN A 19 2.27 -26.92 -4.33
C GLN A 19 2.14 -25.46 -3.87
N ARG A 20 1.36 -24.68 -4.63
CA ARG A 20 0.55 -23.55 -4.14
C ARG A 20 1.23 -22.68 -3.07
N MET A 21 2.36 -22.04 -3.42
CA MET A 21 2.89 -20.95 -2.60
C MET A 21 1.78 -19.91 -2.41
N ILE A 22 1.36 -19.70 -1.17
CA ILE A 22 0.33 -18.73 -0.85
C ILE A 22 0.90 -17.34 -1.16
N SER A 23 0.22 -16.60 -2.02
CA SER A 23 0.63 -15.26 -2.41
C SER A 23 0.12 -14.28 -1.37
N ASN A 24 0.95 -14.00 -0.38
CA ASN A 24 0.60 -13.16 0.76
C ASN A 24 0.70 -11.68 0.38
N ILE A 25 -0.44 -10.98 0.43
CA ILE A 25 -0.56 -9.56 0.09
C ILE A 25 -1.08 -8.82 1.31
N VAL A 26 -0.48 -7.67 1.61
CA VAL A 26 -0.91 -6.80 2.70
C VAL A 26 -1.14 -5.38 2.19
N CYS A 27 -2.21 -4.74 2.65
CA CYS A 27 -2.42 -3.31 2.47
C CYS A 27 -2.94 -2.70 3.78
N ALA A 28 -2.84 -1.38 3.94
CA ALA A 28 -3.28 -0.71 5.17
C ALA A 28 -4.26 0.42 4.87
N VAL A 29 -5.32 0.51 5.68
CA VAL A 29 -6.39 1.48 5.51
C VAL A 29 -6.91 1.95 6.87
N ASN A 30 -7.43 3.17 6.92
CA ASN A 30 -8.11 3.71 8.09
C ASN A 30 -9.64 3.63 7.92
N ASP A 31 -10.36 4.16 8.90
CA ASP A 31 -11.82 4.29 8.90
C ASP A 31 -12.39 5.34 7.92
N SER A 32 -11.56 6.01 7.11
CA SER A 32 -12.05 6.92 6.08
C SER A 32 -12.74 6.13 4.97
N LEU A 33 -14.02 6.47 4.72
CA LEU A 33 -14.78 5.87 3.62
C LEU A 33 -14.05 6.01 2.29
N TYR A 34 -13.41 7.15 2.09
CA TYR A 34 -12.59 7.43 0.91
C TYR A 34 -11.48 6.40 0.70
N TYR A 35 -10.64 6.17 1.71
CA TYR A 35 -9.52 5.24 1.61
C TYR A 35 -9.99 3.78 1.57
N GLN A 36 -11.10 3.45 2.21
CA GLN A 36 -11.70 2.11 2.10
C GLN A 36 -12.26 1.83 0.71
N MET A 37 -12.82 2.83 0.02
CA MET A 37 -13.21 2.66 -1.38
C MET A 37 -12.00 2.47 -2.31
N LEU A 38 -10.86 3.12 -2.02
CA LEU A 38 -9.61 2.86 -2.73
C LEU A 38 -9.12 1.42 -2.49
N CYS A 39 -9.09 1.00 -1.21
CA CYS A 39 -8.77 -0.37 -0.80
C CYS A 39 -9.66 -1.41 -1.49
N LYS A 40 -10.98 -1.17 -1.54
CA LYS A 40 -11.93 -2.02 -2.27
C LYS A 40 -11.55 -2.15 -3.75
N GLY A 41 -11.19 -1.04 -4.40
CA GLY A 41 -10.73 -1.04 -5.79
C GLY A 41 -9.47 -1.86 -6.00
N LEU A 42 -8.48 -1.73 -5.12
CA LEU A 42 -7.26 -2.55 -5.12
C LEU A 42 -7.63 -4.05 -5.02
N VAL A 43 -8.39 -4.44 -4.00
CA VAL A 43 -8.74 -5.83 -3.74
C VAL A 43 -9.53 -6.45 -4.90
N LEU A 44 -10.54 -5.74 -5.43
CA LEU A 44 -11.29 -6.18 -6.60
C LEU A 44 -10.37 -6.38 -7.82
N SER A 45 -9.42 -5.47 -8.03
CA SER A 45 -8.49 -5.55 -9.15
C SER A 45 -7.52 -6.73 -9.02
N LEU A 46 -7.07 -7.05 -7.80
CA LEU A 46 -6.26 -8.23 -7.52
C LEU A 46 -7.02 -9.50 -7.85
N PHE A 47 -8.24 -9.67 -7.34
CA PHE A 47 -9.04 -10.86 -7.64
C PHE A 47 -9.34 -11.02 -9.13
N LYS A 48 -9.51 -9.90 -9.85
CA LYS A 48 -9.85 -9.96 -11.27
C LYS A 48 -8.66 -10.20 -12.21
N TYR A 49 -7.50 -9.61 -11.91
CA TYR A 49 -6.42 -9.51 -12.92
C TYR A 49 -5.09 -10.13 -12.49
N SER A 50 -4.88 -10.41 -11.20
CA SER A 50 -3.55 -10.83 -10.71
C SER A 50 -3.10 -12.21 -11.17
N GLN A 51 -4.04 -13.07 -11.60
CA GLN A 51 -3.83 -14.48 -11.96
C GLN A 51 -3.19 -15.34 -10.86
N LEU A 52 -3.20 -14.87 -9.61
CA LEU A 52 -2.65 -15.62 -8.48
C LEU A 52 -3.50 -16.85 -8.19
N SER A 53 -2.84 -18.01 -8.04
CA SER A 53 -3.52 -19.28 -7.76
C SER A 53 -4.14 -19.30 -6.36
N HIS A 54 -3.41 -18.77 -5.36
CA HIS A 54 -3.82 -18.76 -3.95
C HIS A 54 -3.49 -17.43 -3.26
N PRO A 55 -4.17 -16.32 -3.65
CA PRO A 55 -3.96 -15.04 -3.01
C PRO A 55 -4.50 -15.06 -1.59
N ASN A 56 -3.68 -14.67 -0.63
CA ASN A 56 -4.08 -14.42 0.76
C ASN A 56 -3.88 -12.92 1.03
N ILE A 57 -4.98 -12.19 1.13
CA ILE A 57 -4.98 -10.73 1.23
C ILE A 57 -5.35 -10.34 2.65
N THR A 58 -4.47 -9.61 3.34
CA THR A 58 -4.72 -9.08 4.68
C THR A 58 -4.80 -7.56 4.62
N ILE A 59 -5.93 -7.01 5.06
CA ILE A 59 -6.13 -5.57 5.22
C ILE A 59 -5.83 -5.21 6.68
N LEU A 60 -4.83 -4.35 6.88
CA LEU A 60 -4.53 -3.74 8.17
C LEU A 60 -5.44 -2.55 8.39
N LEU A 61 -6.32 -2.65 9.39
CA LEU A 61 -7.32 -1.63 9.67
C LEU A 61 -6.94 -0.79 10.89
N ASP A 62 -6.70 0.50 10.66
CA ASP A 62 -6.69 1.53 11.70
C ASP A 62 -8.10 2.11 11.88
N GLY A 63 -8.93 1.42 12.64
CA GLY A 63 -10.34 1.79 12.84
C GLY A 63 -11.22 0.64 13.31
N SER A 64 -12.53 0.91 13.40
CA SER A 64 -13.53 -0.06 13.86
C SER A 64 -14.44 -0.58 12.76
N ASN A 65 -14.70 0.24 11.73
CA ASN A 65 -15.77 0.03 10.76
C ASN A 65 -15.18 -0.31 9.37
N VAL A 66 -15.82 -1.24 8.66
CA VAL A 66 -15.40 -1.74 7.34
C VAL A 66 -16.58 -1.97 6.40
N GLU A 67 -17.67 -1.22 6.59
CA GLU A 67 -18.91 -1.39 5.79
C GLU A 67 -18.69 -1.48 4.27
N PRO A 68 -17.84 -0.65 3.64
CA PRO A 68 -17.54 -0.75 2.22
C PRO A 68 -16.99 -2.12 1.78
N LEU A 69 -16.34 -2.85 2.68
CA LEU A 69 -15.63 -4.09 2.42
C LEU A 69 -16.43 -5.34 2.83
N ASN A 70 -17.58 -5.18 3.51
CA ASN A 70 -18.36 -6.30 4.05
C ASN A 70 -18.77 -7.32 2.99
N ASP A 71 -19.20 -6.85 1.82
CA ASP A 71 -19.58 -7.72 0.70
C ASP A 71 -18.40 -8.56 0.22
N LEU A 72 -17.21 -7.97 0.09
CA LEU A 72 -15.99 -8.69 -0.27
C LEU A 72 -15.59 -9.73 0.77
N LEU A 73 -15.64 -9.38 2.06
CA LEU A 73 -15.29 -10.31 3.15
C LEU A 73 -16.21 -11.53 3.18
N LEU A 74 -17.50 -11.34 2.89
CA LEU A 74 -18.47 -12.43 2.81
C LEU A 74 -18.26 -13.32 1.58
N GLN A 75 -17.73 -12.77 0.49
CA GLN A 75 -17.56 -13.47 -0.78
C GLN A 75 -16.19 -14.13 -0.93
N GLN A 76 -15.16 -13.61 -0.27
CA GLN A 76 -13.75 -13.97 -0.50
C GLN A 76 -13.12 -14.52 0.77
N SER A 77 -13.07 -15.86 0.88
CA SER A 77 -12.50 -16.54 2.07
C SER A 77 -11.01 -16.30 2.27
N SER A 78 -10.31 -15.79 1.25
CA SER A 78 -8.89 -15.45 1.32
C SER A 78 -8.62 -13.96 1.59
N LEU A 79 -9.67 -13.19 1.84
CA LEU A 79 -9.57 -11.81 2.31
C LEU A 79 -9.78 -11.76 3.83
N ASN A 80 -8.81 -11.18 4.53
CA ASN A 80 -8.80 -11.06 5.97
C ASN A 80 -8.64 -9.60 6.38
N ILE A 81 -9.20 -9.23 7.53
CA ILE A 81 -8.93 -7.95 8.18
C ILE A 81 -8.26 -8.20 9.52
N GLN A 82 -7.16 -7.49 9.73
CA GLN A 82 -6.49 -7.44 11.01
C GLN A 82 -6.52 -6.00 11.53
N LYS A 83 -7.17 -5.81 12.67
CA LYS A 83 -7.12 -4.53 13.36
C LYS A 83 -5.71 -4.31 13.89
N ILE A 84 -5.16 -3.14 13.62
CA ILE A 84 -3.87 -2.74 14.18
C ILE A 84 -4.09 -1.83 15.38
N GLN A 85 -3.19 -1.92 16.36
CA GLN A 85 -3.18 -0.95 17.44
C GLN A 85 -2.81 0.44 16.89
N PRO A 86 -3.33 1.52 17.49
CA PRO A 86 -2.94 2.87 17.10
C PRO A 86 -1.41 3.01 17.18
N LEU A 87 -0.78 3.32 16.05
CA LEU A 87 0.64 3.59 16.02
C LEU A 87 0.89 4.96 16.67
N ASN A 88 1.58 4.96 17.81
CA ASN A 88 1.96 6.16 18.54
C ASN A 88 3.22 6.81 17.93
N ILE A 89 3.29 6.89 16.61
CA ILE A 89 4.36 7.59 15.90
C ILE A 89 3.87 9.01 15.64
N ILE A 90 4.29 9.94 16.51
CA ILE A 90 4.02 11.37 16.35
C ILE A 90 5.07 11.91 15.37
N CYS A 91 4.76 11.87 14.07
CA CYS A 91 5.51 12.62 13.08
C CYS A 91 4.93 14.05 13.00
N GLY A 92 5.81 15.06 12.94
CA GLY A 92 5.41 16.46 12.78
C GLY A 92 4.41 16.60 11.63
N SER A 93 3.29 17.30 11.91
CA SER A 93 2.15 17.61 11.05
C SER A 93 2.01 16.86 9.70
N VAL A 94 0.93 16.07 9.60
CA VAL A 94 0.25 15.62 8.35
C VAL A 94 0.68 14.28 7.76
N GLU A 95 0.86 13.24 8.58
CA GLU A 95 0.82 11.86 8.05
C GLU A 95 -0.16 10.95 8.79
N SER A 96 -0.86 10.11 8.02
CA SER A 96 -1.84 9.18 8.56
C SER A 96 -1.12 8.04 9.27
N ARG A 97 -1.64 7.58 10.41
CA ARG A 97 -1.11 6.39 11.11
C ARG A 97 -0.95 5.18 10.18
N THR A 98 -1.77 5.09 9.13
CA THR A 98 -1.68 4.03 8.11
C THR A 98 -0.41 4.06 7.29
N THR A 99 0.30 5.20 7.20
CA THR A 99 1.60 5.30 6.53
C THR A 99 2.58 4.29 7.14
N PHE A 100 2.67 4.28 8.47
CA PHE A 100 3.58 3.41 9.21
C PHE A 100 3.08 1.97 9.41
N ALA A 101 1.84 1.66 9.04
CA ALA A 101 1.27 0.32 9.22
C ALA A 101 2.05 -0.77 8.48
N ARG A 102 2.80 -0.42 7.43
CA ARG A 102 3.69 -1.36 6.73
C ARG A 102 4.84 -1.87 7.62
N LEU A 103 5.25 -1.09 8.62
CA LEU A 103 6.27 -1.50 9.60
C LEU A 103 5.75 -2.55 10.58
N GLU A 104 4.43 -2.68 10.71
CA GLU A 104 3.80 -3.71 11.57
C GLU A 104 3.72 -5.07 10.88
N ILE A 105 3.78 -5.13 9.54
CA ILE A 105 3.65 -6.37 8.76
C ILE A 105 4.45 -7.55 9.34
N PRO A 106 5.74 -7.38 9.70
CA PRO A 106 6.54 -8.48 10.21
C PRO A 106 6.11 -9.01 11.58
N TYR A 107 5.38 -8.19 12.36
CA TYR A 107 4.92 -8.50 13.72
C TYR A 107 3.45 -8.91 13.78
N LEU A 108 2.69 -8.65 12.72
CA LEU A 108 1.28 -9.00 12.61
C LEU A 108 1.06 -10.46 12.21
N THR A 109 2.09 -11.13 11.72
CA THR A 109 2.05 -12.51 11.20
C THR A 109 2.06 -13.54 12.32
N ALA A 110 0.97 -13.60 13.08
CA ALA A 110 0.70 -14.66 14.06
C ALA A 110 0.42 -16.04 13.43
N THR A 111 0.76 -16.28 12.15
CA THR A 111 0.73 -17.61 11.54
C THR A 111 2.09 -17.92 10.92
N LYS A 112 2.59 -19.14 11.19
CA LYS A 112 3.97 -19.62 10.97
C LYS A 112 4.38 -19.79 9.49
N HIS A 113 3.82 -19.03 8.55
CA HIS A 113 3.97 -19.30 7.10
C HIS A 113 4.14 -18.06 6.20
N PHE A 114 4.53 -16.92 6.76
CA PHE A 114 4.80 -15.71 5.97
C PHE A 114 6.30 -15.43 5.91
N ASP A 115 7.02 -16.11 5.03
CA ASP A 115 8.44 -15.79 4.78
C ASP A 115 8.55 -14.51 3.92
N ARG A 116 7.59 -14.33 3.01
CA ARG A 116 7.54 -13.23 2.04
C ARG A 116 6.14 -12.60 1.98
N VAL A 117 6.10 -11.26 1.95
CA VAL A 117 4.86 -10.48 1.80
C VAL A 117 5.01 -9.43 0.71
N LEU A 118 3.98 -9.27 -0.12
CA LEU A 118 3.81 -8.13 -1.02
C LEU A 118 2.94 -7.06 -0.34
N TYR A 119 3.52 -5.93 0.01
CA TYR A 119 2.78 -4.75 0.45
C TYR A 119 2.34 -3.89 -0.74
N LEU A 120 1.09 -3.41 -0.71
CA LEU A 120 0.51 -2.50 -1.70
C LEU A 120 -0.19 -1.32 -1.01
N ASP A 121 0.11 -0.09 -1.42
CA ASP A 121 -0.68 1.08 -1.04
C ASP A 121 -2.10 0.94 -1.59
N VAL A 122 -3.12 1.41 -0.85
CA VAL A 122 -4.54 1.23 -1.22
C VAL A 122 -4.96 2.02 -2.46
N ASP A 123 -4.15 2.96 -2.91
CA ASP A 123 -4.33 3.71 -4.14
C ASP A 123 -3.53 3.12 -5.32
N THR A 124 -3.19 1.83 -5.21
CA THR A 124 -2.74 1.01 -6.34
C THR A 124 -3.90 0.26 -7.00
N TYR A 125 -3.69 -0.22 -8.22
CA TYR A 125 -4.67 -0.99 -8.98
C TYR A 125 -3.94 -2.01 -9.87
N CYS A 126 -4.26 -3.29 -9.66
CA CYS A 126 -3.73 -4.40 -10.43
C CYS A 126 -4.43 -4.46 -11.80
N MET A 127 -3.65 -4.50 -12.87
CA MET A 127 -4.14 -4.49 -14.25
C MET A 127 -3.85 -5.80 -14.98
N ASN A 128 -2.91 -6.61 -14.47
CA ASN A 128 -2.42 -7.80 -15.15
C ASN A 128 -1.75 -8.79 -14.16
N ASN A 129 -1.25 -9.92 -14.68
CA ASN A 129 -0.59 -10.96 -13.91
C ASN A 129 0.61 -10.41 -13.10
N ILE A 130 0.60 -10.66 -11.78
CA ILE A 130 1.67 -10.28 -10.85
C ILE A 130 2.32 -11.47 -10.13
N GLU A 131 2.03 -12.71 -10.55
CA GLU A 131 2.59 -13.93 -9.95
C GLU A 131 4.12 -13.93 -9.94
N GLU A 132 4.72 -13.39 -11.01
CA GLU A 132 6.18 -13.24 -11.14
C GLU A 132 6.81 -12.46 -9.98
N LEU A 133 6.12 -11.47 -9.38
CA LEU A 133 6.64 -10.75 -8.21
C LEU A 133 7.02 -11.70 -7.07
N PHE A 134 6.25 -12.78 -6.88
CA PHE A 134 6.48 -13.74 -5.81
C PHE A 134 7.66 -14.67 -6.09
N THR A 135 8.24 -14.63 -7.30
CA THR A 135 9.42 -15.41 -7.70
C THR A 135 10.72 -14.60 -7.71
N ILE A 136 10.65 -13.28 -7.55
CA ILE A 136 11.84 -12.43 -7.52
C ILE A 136 12.67 -12.75 -6.27
N GLU A 137 13.96 -12.99 -6.45
CA GLU A 137 14.91 -13.14 -5.37
C GLU A 137 15.37 -11.77 -4.87
N PHE A 138 15.34 -11.57 -3.55
CA PHE A 138 15.78 -10.34 -2.91
C PHE A 138 16.28 -10.63 -1.49
N ASP A 139 17.07 -9.72 -0.91
CA ASP A 139 17.57 -9.90 0.45
C ASP A 139 16.50 -9.58 1.50
N THR A 140 16.32 -8.31 1.87
CA THR A 140 15.36 -7.89 2.91
C THR A 140 14.13 -7.20 2.33
N VAL A 141 14.34 -6.29 1.37
CA VAL A 141 13.28 -5.54 0.71
C VAL A 141 13.55 -5.44 -0.79
N ALA A 142 12.49 -5.51 -1.57
CA ALA A 142 12.50 -5.12 -2.98
C ALA A 142 11.43 -4.07 -3.24
N MET A 143 11.78 -3.02 -3.97
CA MET A 143 10.89 -1.90 -4.29
C MET A 143 11.14 -1.44 -5.72
N VAL A 144 10.17 -0.72 -6.29
CA VAL A 144 10.38 -0.10 -7.61
C VAL A 144 11.15 1.20 -7.45
N VAL A 145 12.23 1.33 -8.20
CA VAL A 145 12.88 2.63 -8.44
C VAL A 145 12.04 3.34 -9.51
N PRO A 146 11.23 4.36 -9.15
CA PRO A 146 10.47 5.11 -10.14
C PRO A 146 11.45 5.65 -11.19
N GLY A 147 11.19 5.29 -12.44
CA GLY A 147 12.16 5.37 -13.52
C GLY A 147 12.72 6.75 -13.84
N LYS A 148 13.49 6.83 -14.93
CA LYS A 148 14.26 8.00 -15.39
C LYS A 148 13.44 9.27 -15.71
N ASP A 149 12.15 9.28 -15.39
CA ASP A 149 11.21 10.37 -15.59
C ASP A 149 11.74 11.68 -14.98
N LEU A 150 11.64 12.77 -15.76
CA LEU A 150 12.19 14.07 -15.39
C LEU A 150 11.43 14.76 -14.25
N HIS A 151 10.13 14.51 -14.09
CA HIS A 151 9.34 15.02 -12.96
C HIS A 151 9.70 14.31 -11.68
N ILE A 152 9.89 12.99 -11.75
CA ILE A 152 10.38 12.18 -10.63
C ILE A 152 11.80 12.64 -10.30
N LYS A 153 12.71 12.75 -11.27
CA LYS A 153 14.05 13.31 -11.03
C LYS A 153 14.03 14.71 -10.44
N LYS A 154 13.09 15.59 -10.81
CA LYS A 154 12.95 16.93 -10.21
C LYS A 154 12.44 16.87 -8.78
N PHE A 155 11.41 16.09 -8.50
CA PHE A 155 10.90 15.84 -7.15
C PHE A 155 12.01 15.23 -6.27
N MET A 156 12.62 14.17 -6.76
CA MET A 156 13.75 13.49 -6.12
C MET A 156 14.94 14.44 -5.93
N LYS A 157 15.29 15.30 -6.90
CA LYS A 157 16.35 16.31 -6.73
C LYS A 157 16.03 17.31 -5.61
N GLN A 158 14.77 17.67 -5.41
CA GLN A 158 14.36 18.51 -4.27
C GLN A 158 14.51 17.77 -2.94
N GLN A 159 14.20 16.47 -2.91
CA GLN A 159 14.40 15.59 -1.76
C GLN A 159 15.91 15.41 -1.45
N PHE A 160 16.72 15.10 -2.46
CA PHE A 160 18.15 14.84 -2.36
C PHE A 160 18.96 16.06 -1.93
N ASN A 161 18.56 17.27 -2.33
CA ASN A 161 19.28 18.50 -1.97
C ASN A 161 19.21 18.84 -0.47
N LYS A 162 18.29 18.24 0.30
CA LYS A 162 18.13 18.52 1.74
C LYS A 162 18.91 17.54 2.63
N ASN A 163 19.14 16.32 2.18
CA ASN A 163 19.71 15.22 3.00
C ASN A 163 21.07 14.73 2.48
N LEU A 164 21.99 15.66 2.19
CA LEU A 164 23.34 15.33 1.71
C LEU A 164 24.32 14.93 2.82
N ARG A 165 23.90 14.97 4.09
CA ARG A 165 24.74 14.61 5.24
C ARG A 165 24.39 13.21 5.78
N PRO A 166 25.37 12.45 6.30
CA PRO A 166 25.08 11.27 7.09
C PRO A 166 24.25 11.63 8.34
N LEU A 167 23.32 10.75 8.70
CA LEU A 167 22.53 10.87 9.93
C LEU A 167 23.04 9.84 10.96
N ARG A 168 23.17 10.26 12.22
CA ARG A 168 23.71 9.42 13.31
C ARG A 168 22.68 9.31 14.42
N TYR A 169 22.26 8.09 14.72
CA TYR A 169 21.24 7.83 15.74
C TYR A 169 21.60 6.58 16.55
N ARG A 170 20.92 6.39 17.67
CA ARG A 170 21.13 5.25 18.56
C ARG A 170 19.80 4.58 18.84
N LEU A 171 19.74 3.25 18.69
CA LEU A 171 18.62 2.47 19.19
C LEU A 171 18.72 2.34 20.71
N GLU A 172 17.60 2.37 21.42
CA GLU A 172 17.56 2.12 22.87
C GLU A 172 18.17 0.76 23.26
N SER A 173 18.05 -0.23 22.38
CA SER A 173 18.61 -1.57 22.55
C SER A 173 20.10 -1.69 22.19
N SER A 174 20.77 -0.61 21.78
CA SER A 174 22.17 -0.60 21.36
C SER A 174 23.01 0.43 22.11
N ARG A 175 24.28 0.10 22.37
CA ARG A 175 25.28 1.03 22.92
C ARG A 175 26.07 1.76 21.83
N GLU A 176 25.96 1.30 20.59
CA GLU A 176 26.67 1.85 19.44
C GLU A 176 25.76 2.78 18.64
N ASP A 177 26.38 3.76 17.99
CA ASP A 177 25.66 4.64 17.09
C ASP A 177 25.60 4.05 15.69
N PHE A 178 24.42 4.11 15.10
CA PHE A 178 24.18 3.79 13.71
C PHE A 178 24.38 5.04 12.87
N ILE A 179 24.97 4.86 11.69
CA ILE A 179 25.16 5.92 10.71
C ILE A 179 24.49 5.47 9.41
N VAL A 180 23.48 6.22 8.97
CA VAL A 180 22.91 6.06 7.62
C VAL A 180 23.47 7.14 6.71
N GLY A 181 23.83 6.75 5.49
CA GLY A 181 24.39 7.65 4.50
C GLY A 181 23.36 8.64 3.96
N ALA A 182 23.82 9.62 3.18
CA ALA A 182 22.93 10.52 2.42
C ALA A 182 22.12 9.74 1.37
N ILE A 183 20.97 10.26 0.92
CA ILE A 183 20.30 9.67 -0.23
C ILE A 183 21.06 10.01 -1.52
N ASP A 184 21.26 9.03 -2.40
CA ASP A 184 21.84 9.22 -3.73
C ASP A 184 20.78 9.18 -4.84
N HIS A 185 21.19 8.93 -6.09
CA HIS A 185 20.33 8.96 -7.26
C HIS A 185 19.37 7.75 -7.35
N LYS A 186 19.45 6.76 -6.45
CA LYS A 186 18.57 5.59 -6.41
C LYS A 186 17.62 5.67 -5.22
N TYR A 187 16.46 6.27 -5.45
CA TYR A 187 15.36 6.31 -4.49
C TYR A 187 14.22 5.45 -4.99
N SER A 188 13.68 4.60 -4.11
CA SER A 188 12.61 3.65 -4.42
C SER A 188 11.30 4.08 -3.76
N ASN A 189 10.18 3.88 -4.46
CA ASN A 189 8.86 4.14 -3.90
C ASN A 189 8.38 2.94 -3.09
N ALA A 190 7.85 3.19 -1.88
CA ALA A 190 7.42 2.16 -0.94
C ALA A 190 5.97 1.69 -1.15
N GLY A 191 5.24 2.23 -2.13
CA GLY A 191 3.84 1.85 -2.38
C GLY A 191 3.65 0.47 -2.99
N VAL A 192 4.73 -0.15 -3.47
CA VAL A 192 4.79 -1.57 -3.83
C VAL A 192 6.12 -2.12 -3.30
N MET A 193 6.04 -3.01 -2.31
CA MET A 193 7.22 -3.51 -1.59
C MET A 193 7.12 -5.01 -1.36
N LEU A 194 8.12 -5.78 -1.79
CA LEU A 194 8.32 -7.14 -1.29
C LEU A 194 9.15 -7.07 -0.01
N ILE A 195 8.72 -7.84 1.00
CA ILE A 195 9.31 -7.86 2.33
C ILE A 195 9.65 -9.30 2.67
N ASP A 196 10.90 -9.52 3.06
CA ASP A 196 11.34 -10.75 3.74
C ASP A 196 11.07 -10.51 5.23
N VAL A 197 10.06 -11.20 5.73
CA VAL A 197 9.48 -10.93 7.05
C VAL A 197 10.47 -11.28 8.16
N GLU A 198 11.25 -12.34 8.00
CA GLU A 198 12.24 -12.75 8.99
C GLU A 198 13.38 -11.75 9.07
N LYS A 199 14.01 -11.43 7.93
CA LYS A 199 15.13 -10.48 7.89
C LYS A 199 14.71 -9.08 8.30
N PHE A 200 13.48 -8.66 7.99
CA PHE A 200 12.97 -7.35 8.41
C PHE A 200 12.85 -7.27 9.94
N ARG A 201 12.45 -8.36 10.61
CA ARG A 201 12.48 -8.45 12.09
C ARG A 201 13.89 -8.52 12.64
N GLU A 202 14.74 -9.38 12.08
CA GLU A 202 16.14 -9.55 12.53
C GLU A 202 16.92 -8.23 12.49
N LYS A 203 16.72 -7.46 11.41
CA LYS A 203 17.32 -6.13 11.23
C LYS A 203 16.63 -5.03 12.04
N LYS A 204 15.61 -5.32 12.85
CA LYS A 204 14.88 -4.34 13.70
C LYS A 204 14.45 -3.08 12.95
N VAL A 205 13.93 -3.26 11.73
CA VAL A 205 13.72 -2.15 10.79
C VAL A 205 12.69 -1.16 11.34
N LYS A 206 11.62 -1.63 11.98
CA LYS A 206 10.60 -0.78 12.59
C LYS A 206 11.24 0.18 13.60
N GLU A 207 12.05 -0.34 14.50
CA GLU A 207 12.73 0.41 15.55
C GLU A 207 13.68 1.45 14.96
N HIS A 208 14.43 1.09 13.91
CA HIS A 208 15.28 2.03 13.20
C HIS A 208 14.49 3.15 12.50
N VAL A 209 13.39 2.83 11.83
CA VAL A 209 12.53 3.83 11.17
C VAL A 209 11.90 4.77 12.19
N GLU A 210 11.36 4.24 13.29
CA GLU A 210 10.76 5.04 14.36
C GLU A 210 11.75 6.03 14.97
N VAL A 211 12.98 5.58 15.25
CA VAL A 211 14.02 6.46 15.79
C VAL A 211 14.44 7.52 14.77
N LEU A 212 14.58 7.15 13.49
CA LEU A 212 14.95 8.10 12.43
C LEU A 212 13.90 9.20 12.27
N VAL A 213 12.62 8.82 12.16
CA VAL A 213 11.49 9.75 12.02
C VAL A 213 11.36 10.68 13.22
N LYS A 214 11.56 10.15 14.43
CA LYS A 214 11.50 10.94 15.66
C LYS A 214 12.71 11.86 15.84
N THR A 215 13.90 11.41 15.46
CA THR A 215 15.15 12.16 15.65
C THR A 215 15.34 13.24 14.59
N TYR A 216 14.87 12.98 13.37
CA TYR A 216 15.10 13.81 12.19
C TYR A 216 13.81 14.13 11.42
N PRO A 217 12.77 14.70 12.07
CA PRO A 217 11.48 14.93 11.41
C PRO A 217 11.58 15.84 10.18
N ASP A 218 12.46 16.84 10.19
CA ASP A 218 12.66 17.76 9.06
C ASP A 218 13.39 17.12 7.87
N ASP A 219 14.22 16.10 8.13
CA ASP A 219 14.90 15.31 7.09
C ASP A 219 13.94 14.23 6.51
N MET A 220 12.89 13.83 7.23
CA MET A 220 12.00 12.70 6.90
C MET A 220 10.77 13.14 6.10
N LEU A 221 11.02 13.73 4.93
CA LEU A 221 10.00 14.39 4.09
C LEU A 221 8.89 13.48 3.55
N THR A 222 9.14 12.18 3.48
CA THR A 222 8.19 11.11 3.11
C THR A 222 8.16 10.03 4.19
N SER A 223 8.47 10.43 5.44
CA SER A 223 8.55 9.59 6.64
C SER A 223 9.21 8.23 6.46
N ASP A 224 8.41 7.16 6.47
CA ASP A 224 8.89 5.78 6.45
C ASP A 224 9.55 5.43 5.12
N GLU A 225 9.04 5.92 3.99
CA GLU A 225 9.68 5.73 2.68
C GLU A 225 11.10 6.32 2.67
N MET A 226 11.28 7.53 3.23
CA MET A 226 12.60 8.15 3.37
C MET A 226 13.52 7.31 4.26
N ALA A 227 13.02 6.91 5.43
CA ALA A 227 13.78 6.12 6.39
C ALA A 227 14.20 4.76 5.81
N LEU A 228 13.30 4.06 5.10
CA LEU A 228 13.59 2.79 4.43
C LEU A 228 14.67 2.94 3.35
N ASN A 229 14.60 4.01 2.54
CA ASN A 229 15.63 4.31 1.54
C ASN A 229 17.00 4.61 2.15
N LEU A 230 17.03 5.28 3.31
CA LEU A 230 18.28 5.54 4.06
C LEU A 230 18.86 4.26 4.67
N LEU A 231 18.02 3.44 5.31
CA LEU A 231 18.42 2.20 5.99
C LEU A 231 18.95 1.15 5.01
N PHE A 232 18.26 0.97 3.88
CA PHE A 232 18.61 -0.03 2.88
C PHE A 232 19.35 0.55 1.68
N ARG A 233 20.04 1.68 1.87
CA ARG A 233 20.82 2.31 0.79
C ARG A 233 21.78 1.31 0.15
N GLY A 234 21.66 1.15 -1.17
CA GLY A 234 22.47 0.19 -1.95
C GLY A 234 22.12 -1.28 -1.75
N GLN A 235 21.13 -1.60 -0.92
CA GLN A 235 20.69 -2.96 -0.58
C GLN A 235 19.25 -3.26 -1.03
N ILE A 236 18.50 -2.25 -1.48
CA ILE A 236 17.16 -2.44 -2.06
C ILE A 236 17.29 -3.18 -3.39
N THR A 237 16.61 -4.32 -3.52
CA THR A 237 16.46 -5.00 -4.81
C THR A 237 15.46 -4.23 -5.67
N GLU A 238 15.86 -3.87 -6.91
CA GLU A 238 15.02 -3.09 -7.82
C GLU A 238 13.98 -3.99 -8.50
N LEU A 239 12.71 -3.65 -8.33
CA LEU A 239 11.60 -4.29 -9.03
C LEU A 239 11.37 -3.65 -10.41
N PRO A 240 10.90 -4.41 -11.42
CA PRO A 240 10.51 -3.85 -12.72
C PRO A 240 9.43 -2.77 -12.60
N GLN A 241 9.55 -1.71 -13.41
CA GLN A 241 8.71 -0.51 -13.29
C GLN A 241 7.23 -0.76 -13.59
N GLU A 242 6.90 -1.80 -14.37
CA GLU A 242 5.52 -2.20 -14.63
C GLU A 242 4.76 -2.60 -13.35
N PHE A 243 5.47 -2.97 -12.27
CA PHE A 243 4.86 -3.33 -10.99
C PHE A 243 4.61 -2.13 -10.07
N ASN A 244 4.99 -0.91 -10.45
CA ASN A 244 4.61 0.31 -9.74
C ASN A 244 4.63 1.48 -10.73
N THR A 245 3.70 1.46 -11.67
CA THR A 245 3.58 2.48 -12.70
C THR A 245 2.75 3.65 -12.20
N PHE A 246 3.37 4.81 -12.03
CA PHE A 246 2.66 6.01 -11.63
C PHE A 246 1.63 6.42 -12.68
N SER A 247 0.45 6.88 -12.23
CA SER A 247 -0.68 7.15 -13.12
C SER A 247 -0.42 8.22 -14.20
N PHE A 248 0.55 9.11 -14.00
CA PHE A 248 0.98 10.10 -14.99
C PHE A 248 2.06 9.59 -15.96
N ASN A 249 2.62 8.41 -15.70
CA ASN A 249 3.67 7.76 -16.51
C ASN A 249 3.14 6.62 -17.37
N CYS A 250 1.84 6.35 -17.36
CA CYS A 250 1.25 5.23 -18.12
C CYS A 250 1.53 5.31 -19.63
N GLN A 251 1.81 6.50 -20.17
CA GLN A 251 2.19 6.70 -21.57
C GLN A 251 3.61 6.22 -21.93
N TYR A 252 4.48 6.00 -20.94
CA TYR A 252 5.87 5.58 -21.15
C TYR A 252 6.12 4.10 -20.87
N ILE A 253 5.14 3.42 -20.26
CA ILE A 253 5.21 1.99 -19.94
C ILE A 253 4.11 1.31 -20.73
N ASN A 254 4.50 0.53 -21.73
CA ASN A 254 3.56 -0.08 -22.68
C ASN A 254 2.63 -1.12 -22.01
N THR A 255 3.06 -1.74 -20.91
CA THR A 255 2.33 -2.85 -20.25
C THR A 255 2.39 -2.75 -18.72
N PRO A 256 1.73 -1.76 -18.10
CA PRO A 256 1.68 -1.65 -16.66
C PRO A 256 0.94 -2.85 -16.05
N ARG A 257 1.50 -3.46 -15.02
CA ARG A 257 0.89 -4.55 -14.26
C ARG A 257 0.21 -4.04 -12.99
N ILE A 258 0.80 -3.03 -12.34
CA ILE A 258 0.18 -2.30 -11.23
C ILE A 258 0.28 -0.81 -11.51
N TRP A 259 -0.88 -0.14 -11.52
CA TRP A 259 -0.96 1.31 -11.48
C TRP A 259 -0.91 1.81 -10.06
N HIS A 260 -0.21 2.92 -9.86
CA HIS A 260 -0.15 3.61 -8.59
C HIS A 260 -0.62 5.05 -8.78
N PHE A 261 -1.77 5.37 -8.19
CA PHE A 261 -2.39 6.70 -8.26
C PHE A 261 -1.77 7.69 -7.25
N ASN A 262 -0.44 7.72 -7.15
CA ASN A 262 0.30 8.49 -6.12
C ASN A 262 -0.06 10.00 -6.05
N ILE A 263 -0.28 10.66 -7.20
CA ILE A 263 -0.64 12.09 -7.27
C ILE A 263 -2.14 12.26 -7.53
N LYS A 264 -2.64 11.72 -8.65
CA LYS A 264 -4.04 11.86 -9.07
C LYS A 264 -4.82 10.62 -8.67
N LYS A 265 -5.55 10.71 -7.55
CA LYS A 265 -6.42 9.65 -7.06
C LYS A 265 -7.71 9.58 -7.89
N PRO A 266 -8.22 8.37 -8.20
CA PRO A 266 -9.35 8.20 -9.13
C PRO A 266 -10.67 8.82 -8.65
N ILE A 267 -10.82 9.04 -7.35
CA ILE A 267 -12.02 9.61 -6.73
C ILE A 267 -11.95 11.16 -6.65
N ILE A 268 -10.75 11.73 -6.49
CA ILE A 268 -10.51 13.17 -6.20
C ILE A 268 -10.29 13.97 -7.47
N HIS A 269 -9.37 13.54 -8.32
CA HIS A 269 -8.87 14.41 -9.40
C HIS A 269 -9.64 14.15 -10.69
N THR A 270 -10.60 15.04 -10.95
CA THR A 270 -11.27 15.28 -12.25
C THR A 270 -12.00 14.05 -12.80
N SER A 271 -13.29 13.96 -12.49
CA SER A 271 -14.26 12.99 -13.00
C SER A 271 -13.88 11.51 -12.84
N LEU A 272 -14.80 10.76 -12.27
CA LEU A 272 -14.92 9.31 -12.44
C LEU A 272 -14.59 8.85 -13.88
N ASN A 273 -14.91 9.68 -14.88
CA ASN A 273 -14.66 9.46 -16.30
C ASN A 273 -13.18 9.43 -16.73
N ASN A 274 -12.25 9.94 -15.93
CA ASN A 274 -10.82 9.90 -16.26
C ASN A 274 -10.17 8.54 -15.91
N PHE A 275 -10.82 7.74 -15.06
CA PHE A 275 -10.37 6.40 -14.72
C PHE A 275 -11.54 5.39 -14.86
N PRO A 276 -12.14 5.26 -16.05
CA PRO A 276 -13.34 4.45 -16.24
C PRO A 276 -13.08 2.96 -15.96
N ILE A 277 -11.85 2.49 -16.21
CA ILE A 277 -11.47 1.11 -15.90
C ILE A 277 -11.53 0.79 -14.40
N TRP A 278 -11.23 1.78 -13.55
CA TRP A 278 -11.29 1.62 -12.11
C TRP A 278 -12.74 1.42 -11.65
N LEU A 279 -13.68 2.17 -12.23
CA LEU A 279 -15.11 2.08 -11.94
C LEU A 279 -15.75 0.77 -12.37
N ASN A 280 -15.26 0.15 -13.44
CA ASN A 280 -15.84 -1.08 -14.00
C ASN A 280 -15.76 -2.28 -13.05
N LEU A 281 -15.10 -2.16 -11.89
CA LEU A 281 -15.07 -3.19 -10.85
C LEU A 281 -16.17 -3.04 -9.81
N PHE A 282 -16.73 -1.85 -9.67
CA PHE A 282 -17.63 -1.50 -8.59
C PHE A 282 -19.08 -1.82 -8.95
N ASN A 283 -19.86 -2.23 -7.95
CA ASN A 283 -21.30 -2.44 -8.13
C ASN A 283 -22.06 -1.08 -8.18
N ASN A 284 -23.38 -1.13 -8.36
CA ASN A 284 -24.20 0.10 -8.45
C ASN A 284 -24.20 0.92 -7.15
N LYS A 285 -24.17 0.26 -5.99
CA LYS A 285 -24.15 0.94 -4.68
C LYS A 285 -22.80 1.63 -4.48
N ASP A 286 -21.71 0.91 -4.72
CA ASP A 286 -20.35 1.45 -4.69
C ASP A 286 -20.21 2.67 -5.62
N THR A 287 -20.70 2.56 -6.86
CA THR A 287 -20.68 3.66 -7.83
C THR A 287 -21.44 4.89 -7.32
N THR A 288 -22.55 4.67 -6.61
CA THR A 288 -23.33 5.74 -5.98
C THR A 288 -22.53 6.42 -4.86
N VAL A 289 -21.88 5.64 -3.99
CA VAL A 289 -20.99 6.17 -2.94
C VAL A 289 -19.81 6.95 -3.56
N LEU A 290 -19.18 6.43 -4.61
CA LEU A 290 -18.08 7.10 -5.29
C LEU A 290 -18.50 8.45 -5.89
N ARG A 291 -19.69 8.52 -6.49
CA ARG A 291 -20.27 9.78 -6.97
C ARG A 291 -20.52 10.75 -5.82
N ALA A 292 -21.04 10.27 -4.69
CA ALA A 292 -21.23 11.09 -3.50
C ALA A 292 -19.90 11.64 -2.97
N LEU A 293 -18.86 10.82 -2.82
CA LEU A 293 -17.53 11.27 -2.40
C LEU A 293 -16.93 12.30 -3.36
N SER A 294 -17.08 12.08 -4.67
CA SER A 294 -16.64 13.05 -5.69
C SER A 294 -17.41 14.37 -5.60
N PHE A 295 -18.72 14.32 -5.35
CA PHE A 295 -19.54 15.50 -5.10
C PHE A 295 -19.04 16.27 -3.86
N VAL A 296 -18.79 15.57 -2.74
CA VAL A 296 -18.26 16.21 -1.53
C VAL A 296 -16.90 16.85 -1.80
N PHE A 297 -16.04 16.18 -2.57
CA PHE A 297 -14.74 16.72 -2.93
C PHE A 297 -14.87 18.05 -3.68
N ASN A 298 -15.72 18.08 -4.71
CA ASN A 298 -15.89 19.23 -5.57
C ASN A 298 -16.53 20.42 -4.83
N CYS A 299 -17.44 20.16 -3.89
CA CYS A 299 -18.15 21.22 -3.17
C CYS A 299 -17.43 21.70 -1.90
N PHE A 300 -16.74 20.81 -1.19
CA PHE A 300 -16.23 21.07 0.17
C PHE A 300 -14.73 20.81 0.33
N GLY A 301 -14.06 20.30 -0.69
CA GLY A 301 -12.63 20.06 -0.72
C GLY A 301 -12.16 18.76 -0.07
N LYS A 302 -10.86 18.49 -0.21
CA LYS A 302 -10.18 17.23 0.19
C LYS A 302 -10.44 16.85 1.64
N ASN A 303 -10.22 17.78 2.56
CA ASN A 303 -10.24 17.47 4.00
C ASN A 303 -11.61 16.97 4.47
N ARG A 304 -12.70 17.50 3.87
CA ARG A 304 -14.07 17.13 4.21
C ARG A 304 -14.41 15.71 3.72
N VAL A 305 -13.94 15.32 2.54
CA VAL A 305 -14.09 13.96 2.02
C VAL A 305 -13.35 12.95 2.90
N LEU A 306 -12.10 13.27 3.26
CA LEU A 306 -11.28 12.38 4.09
C LEU A 306 -11.88 12.17 5.49
N ALA A 307 -12.64 13.14 6.00
CA ALA A 307 -13.31 13.07 7.29
C ALA A 307 -14.60 12.23 7.29
N ILE A 308 -15.13 11.84 6.12
CA ILE A 308 -16.28 10.93 6.03
C ILE A 308 -15.81 9.54 6.45
N LYS A 309 -16.49 8.99 7.46
CA LYS A 309 -16.19 7.70 8.05
C LYS A 309 -16.93 6.60 7.30
N SER A 310 -16.40 5.39 7.35
CA SER A 310 -16.90 4.25 6.58
C SER A 310 -18.32 3.81 6.97
N ASP A 311 -18.82 4.19 8.14
CA ASP A 311 -20.21 3.99 8.60
C ASP A 311 -21.25 4.84 7.85
N ALA A 312 -20.81 5.80 7.03
CA ALA A 312 -21.68 6.52 6.12
C ALA A 312 -21.93 5.77 4.80
N TYR A 313 -21.35 4.57 4.62
CA TYR A 313 -21.41 3.84 3.35
C TYR A 313 -22.84 3.51 2.94
N ASP A 314 -23.64 2.95 3.84
CA ASP A 314 -25.02 2.58 3.54
C ASP A 314 -25.87 3.81 3.22
N LEU A 315 -25.78 4.86 4.05
CA LEU A 315 -26.50 6.12 3.88
C LEU A 315 -26.20 6.78 2.52
N LEU A 316 -24.93 6.84 2.13
CA LEU A 316 -24.53 7.43 0.85
C LEU A 316 -24.90 6.52 -0.33
N GLY A 317 -24.85 5.20 -0.17
CA GLY A 317 -25.15 4.22 -1.21
C GLY A 317 -26.63 4.14 -1.59
N GLU A 318 -27.53 4.56 -0.70
CA GLU A 318 -28.97 4.60 -0.96
C GLU A 318 -29.45 5.91 -1.57
N THR A 319 -28.61 6.95 -1.57
CA THR A 319 -29.02 8.29 -1.97
C THR A 319 -28.96 8.47 -3.49
N ARG A 320 -30.13 8.62 -4.13
CA ARG A 320 -30.25 8.80 -5.60
C ARG A 320 -30.46 10.25 -6.06
N SER A 321 -30.62 11.20 -5.15
CA SER A 321 -30.91 12.61 -5.44
C SER A 321 -29.76 13.52 -4.98
N GLU A 322 -29.28 14.41 -5.86
CA GLU A 322 -28.22 15.39 -5.53
C GLU A 322 -28.63 16.33 -4.38
N ASN A 323 -29.91 16.71 -4.31
CA ASN A 323 -30.41 17.54 -3.22
C ASN A 323 -30.36 16.78 -1.89
N ASN A 324 -30.66 15.48 -1.90
CA ASN A 324 -30.56 14.65 -0.70
C ASN A 324 -29.09 14.43 -0.31
N LEU A 325 -28.18 14.26 -1.28
CA LEU A 325 -26.73 14.19 -1.02
C LEU A 325 -26.23 15.46 -0.34
N LYS A 326 -26.61 16.65 -0.84
CA LYS A 326 -26.26 17.92 -0.19
C LYS A 326 -26.72 17.98 1.27
N GLN A 327 -27.95 17.58 1.54
CA GLN A 327 -28.49 17.57 2.91
C GLN A 327 -27.77 16.57 3.81
N ILE A 328 -27.52 15.35 3.33
CA ILE A 328 -26.79 14.30 4.05
C ILE A 328 -25.36 14.74 4.35
N VAL A 329 -24.66 15.26 3.35
CA VAL A 329 -23.29 15.74 3.50
C VAL A 329 -23.23 16.90 4.47
N ASN A 330 -24.15 17.87 4.39
CA ASN A 330 -24.21 18.96 5.37
C ASN A 330 -24.41 18.43 6.79
N LYS A 331 -25.27 17.43 7.01
CA LYS A 331 -25.43 16.80 8.33
C LYS A 331 -24.14 16.11 8.80
N LEU A 332 -23.55 15.26 7.94
CA LEU A 332 -22.31 14.54 8.24
C LEU A 332 -21.11 15.46 8.56
N LEU A 333 -21.12 16.69 8.03
CA LEU A 333 -20.04 17.67 8.19
C LEU A 333 -20.28 18.70 9.30
N VAL A 334 -21.54 18.91 9.73
CA VAL A 334 -21.91 19.83 10.83
C VAL A 334 -21.70 19.16 12.19
N ASP A 335 -21.94 17.85 12.32
CA ASP A 335 -21.74 17.10 13.58
C ASP A 335 -20.25 16.90 13.97
N LYS A 336 -19.32 17.56 13.29
CA LYS A 336 -17.86 17.41 13.48
C LYS A 336 -17.09 18.74 13.60
N GLN A 337 -17.78 19.86 13.86
CA GLN A 337 -17.15 21.07 14.45
C GLN A 337 -17.19 20.96 15.97
#